data_AF-A0A7W1YDU7-F1
#
_entry.id   AF-A0A7W1YDU7-F1
#
_cell.length_a   1.000
_cell.length_b   1.000
_cell.length_c   1.000
_cell.angle_alpha   90.00
_cell.angle_beta   90.00
_cell.angle_gamma   90.00
#
_symmetry.space_group_name_H-M   'P 1'
#
loop_
_entity.id
_entity.type
_entity.pdbx_description
1 polymer ?
#
loop_
_entity_poly.entity_id
_entity_poly.type
_entity_poly.pdbx_seq_one_letter_code
_entity_poly.pdbx_strand_id
1 'polypeptide(L)'
;QKPVAPPRVDRRPVQFVKGKLIGVDCSNPPSAILTVLNGKKVVQFRTPDYHSLVLVGAEQFSCDWKDKNVSVNYKGSGAVEDLVSLEVH
;
A
#
# COMPACT_ATOMS: atom_id res chain seq x y z
N GLN A 1 31.83 -16.55 -2.39
CA GLN A 1 30.49 -15.92 -2.32
C GLN A 1 30.43 -15.14 -1.02
N LYS A 2 30.04 -13.86 -1.04
CA LYS A 2 29.88 -13.06 0.19
C LYS A 2 28.55 -13.48 0.85
N PRO A 3 28.49 -13.77 2.15
CA PRO A 3 27.23 -14.15 2.80
C PRO A 3 26.19 -13.03 2.64
N VAL A 4 25.01 -13.37 2.10
CA VAL A 4 23.85 -12.47 2.11
C VAL A 4 23.39 -12.39 3.55
N ALA A 5 23.43 -11.18 4.14
CA ALA A 5 22.90 -10.96 5.47
C ALA A 5 21.40 -11.34 5.49
N PRO A 6 20.91 -11.97 6.56
CA PRO A 6 19.50 -12.35 6.65
C PRO A 6 18.61 -11.10 6.51
N PRO A 7 17.44 -11.24 5.87
CA PRO A 7 16.51 -10.13 5.70
C PRO A 7 16.14 -9.55 7.07
N ARG A 8 16.25 -8.23 7.21
CA ARG A 8 15.86 -7.53 8.44
C ARG A 8 14.34 -7.59 8.54
N VAL A 9 13.84 -8.24 9.60
CA VAL A 9 12.42 -8.24 9.91
C VAL A 9 12.02 -6.81 10.29
N ASP A 10 11.07 -6.25 9.55
CA ASP A 10 10.52 -4.93 9.85
C ASP A 10 9.61 -5.01 11.09
N ARG A 11 10.04 -4.38 12.19
CA ARG A 11 9.35 -4.40 13.49
C ARG A 11 8.48 -3.17 13.75
N ARG A 12 8.31 -2.27 12.78
CA ARG A 12 7.42 -1.11 12.95
C ARG A 12 5.99 -1.59 13.20
N PRO A 13 5.23 -0.91 14.08
CA PRO A 13 3.85 -1.29 14.36
C PRO A 13 3.00 -1.17 13.10
N VAL A 14 2.13 -2.14 12.88
CA VAL A 14 1.10 -2.06 11.85
C VAL A 14 0.01 -1.12 12.33
N GLN A 15 -0.31 -0.13 11.51
CA GLN A 15 -1.38 0.83 11.70
C GLN A 15 -2.50 0.56 10.69
N PHE A 16 -3.67 1.12 10.98
CA PHE A 16 -4.89 0.85 10.21
C PHE A 16 -5.60 2.14 9.85
N VAL A 17 -6.12 2.21 8.62
CA VAL A 17 -7.00 3.29 8.19
C VAL A 17 -8.09 2.79 7.25
N LYS A 18 -9.27 3.40 7.31
CA LYS A 18 -10.31 3.31 6.28
C LYS A 18 -10.41 4.62 5.54
N GLY A 19 -10.66 4.55 4.24
CA GLY A 19 -10.81 5.74 3.41
C GLY A 19 -11.26 5.42 2.01
N LYS A 20 -11.14 6.42 1.14
CA LYS A 20 -11.49 6.33 -0.27
C LYS A 20 -10.23 6.38 -1.12
N LEU A 21 -9.94 5.33 -1.87
CA LEU A 21 -8.89 5.30 -2.87
C LEU A 21 -9.28 6.25 -4.02
N ILE A 22 -8.51 7.32 -4.20
CA ILE A 22 -8.78 8.36 -5.19
C ILE A 22 -7.83 8.29 -6.39
N GLY A 23 -6.79 7.46 -6.33
CA GLY A 23 -5.93 7.16 -7.47
C GLY A 23 -4.78 6.22 -7.12
N VAL A 24 -4.20 5.63 -8.16
CA VAL A 24 -3.02 4.76 -8.10
C VAL A 24 -2.01 5.25 -9.13
N ASP A 25 -0.76 5.44 -8.72
CA ASP A 25 0.37 5.76 -9.60
C ASP A 25 1.26 4.52 -9.75
N CYS A 26 1.30 3.97 -10.96
CA CYS A 26 2.11 2.81 -11.35
C CYS A 26 3.25 3.20 -12.30
N SER A 27 3.70 4.46 -12.31
CA SER A 27 4.73 4.94 -13.25
C SER A 27 6.09 4.21 -13.12
N ASN A 28 6.31 3.47 -12.04
CA ASN A 28 7.54 2.71 -11.78
C ASN A 28 7.22 1.24 -11.41
N PRO A 29 6.72 0.42 -12.35
CA PRO A 29 6.35 -0.95 -12.05
C PRO A 29 7.57 -1.79 -11.61
N PRO A 30 7.40 -2.75 -10.67
CA PRO A 30 6.14 -3.17 -10.06
C PRO A 30 5.75 -2.35 -8.81
N SER A 31 6.40 -1.23 -8.51
CA SER A 31 6.02 -0.37 -7.40
C SER A 31 4.79 0.46 -7.77
N ALA A 32 3.96 0.75 -6.77
CA ALA A 32 2.84 1.67 -6.91
C ALA A 32 2.66 2.57 -5.69
N ILE A 33 2.11 3.76 -5.92
CA ILE A 33 1.66 4.69 -4.87
C ILE A 33 0.14 4.81 -4.93
N LEU A 34 -0.54 4.43 -3.86
CA LEU A 34 -1.96 4.59 -3.67
C LEU A 34 -2.23 5.90 -2.93
N THR A 35 -3.16 6.69 -3.44
CA THR A 35 -3.61 7.91 -2.78
C THR A 35 -4.99 7.67 -2.17
N VAL A 36 -5.10 7.74 -0.85
CA VAL A 36 -6.33 7.48 -0.10
C VAL A 36 -6.76 8.73 0.65
N LEU A 37 -8.02 9.10 0.50
CA LEU A 37 -8.67 10.14 1.27
C LEU A 37 -9.29 9.54 2.54
N ASN A 38 -8.75 9.85 3.71
CA ASN A 38 -9.33 9.56 5.01
C ASN A 38 -9.97 10.84 5.57
N GLY A 39 -11.29 10.96 5.43
CA GLY A 39 -12.02 12.18 5.79
C GLY A 39 -11.54 13.37 4.97
N LYS A 40 -10.79 14.28 5.60
CA LYS A 40 -10.17 15.46 4.95
C LYS A 40 -8.66 15.31 4.70
N LYS A 41 -8.05 14.22 5.17
CA LYS A 41 -6.62 13.96 5.02
C LYS A 41 -6.36 13.10 3.80
N VAL A 42 -5.42 13.52 2.96
CA VAL A 42 -4.84 12.70 1.90
C VAL A 42 -3.64 11.96 2.49
N VAL A 43 -3.60 10.64 2.32
CA VAL A 43 -2.49 9.79 2.75
C VAL A 43 -2.03 8.99 1.55
N GLN A 44 -0.71 8.92 1.37
CA GLN A 44 -0.09 8.15 0.30
C GLN A 44 0.53 6.88 0.87
N PHE A 45 0.29 5.77 0.19
CA PHE A 45 0.81 4.46 0.55
C PHE A 45 1.59 3.86 -0.59
N ARG A 46 2.76 3.29 -0.32
CA ARG A 46 3.61 2.62 -1.30
C ARG A 46 3.56 1.12 -1.11
N THR A 47 3.44 0.39 -2.21
CA THR A 47 3.88 -1.01 -2.28
C THR A 47 5.10 -1.10 -3.19
N PRO A 48 6.19 -1.79 -2.79
CA PRO A 48 7.36 -1.98 -3.65
C PRO A 48 7.07 -2.94 -4.81
N ASP A 49 6.07 -3.80 -4.67
CA ASP A 49 5.63 -4.77 -5.66
C ASP A 49 4.14 -5.07 -5.47
N TYR A 50 3.29 -4.53 -6.34
CA TYR A 50 1.85 -4.78 -6.26
C TYR A 50 1.44 -6.21 -6.64
N HIS A 51 2.32 -7.02 -7.24
CA HIS A 51 2.04 -8.43 -7.52
C HIS A 51 2.11 -9.32 -6.28
N SER A 52 2.88 -8.91 -5.26
CA SER A 52 3.00 -9.61 -3.97
C SER A 52 2.23 -8.94 -2.83
N LEU A 53 1.46 -7.89 -3.12
CA LEU A 53 0.62 -7.20 -2.15
C LEU A 53 -0.51 -8.12 -1.67
N VAL A 54 -0.68 -8.23 -0.34
CA VAL A 54 -1.84 -8.90 0.24
C VAL A 54 -3.10 -8.09 -0.08
N LEU A 55 -3.94 -8.65 -0.96
CA LEU A 55 -5.16 -8.04 -1.45
C LEU A 55 -6.38 -8.83 -0.98
N VAL A 56 -7.41 -8.12 -0.52
CA VAL A 56 -8.70 -8.69 -0.09
C VAL A 56 -9.83 -7.98 -0.82
N GLY A 57 -10.88 -8.71 -1.21
CA GLY A 57 -12.06 -8.15 -1.90
C GLY A 57 -11.86 -7.85 -3.40
N ALA A 58 -10.67 -8.11 -3.93
CA ALA A 58 -10.38 -8.05 -5.37
C ALA A 58 -9.41 -9.17 -5.76
N GLU A 59 -9.57 -9.73 -6.96
CA GLU A 59 -8.70 -10.79 -7.49
C GLU A 59 -7.33 -10.27 -7.92
N GLN A 60 -7.29 -9.02 -8.41
CA GLN A 60 -6.11 -8.45 -9.07
C GLN A 60 -5.96 -6.98 -8.67
N PHE A 61 -4.72 -6.55 -8.45
CA PHE A 61 -4.42 -5.13 -8.31
C PHE A 61 -4.63 -4.40 -9.64
N SER A 62 -5.14 -3.17 -9.61
CA SER A 62 -5.30 -2.35 -10.80
C SER A 62 -4.83 -0.92 -10.58
N CYS A 63 -4.03 -0.43 -11.53
CA CYS A 63 -3.58 0.96 -11.60
C CYS A 63 -4.71 1.93 -11.99
N ASP A 64 -5.83 1.42 -12.53
CA ASP A 64 -6.99 2.23 -12.93
C ASP A 64 -7.98 2.47 -11.78
N TRP A 65 -7.71 1.89 -10.60
CA TRP A 65 -8.59 2.05 -9.46
C TRP A 65 -8.68 3.50 -8.99
N LYS A 66 -9.93 3.94 -8.90
CA LYS A 66 -10.36 5.21 -8.32
C LYS A 66 -11.75 5.03 -7.75
N ASP A 67 -12.12 5.92 -6.84
CA ASP A 67 -13.45 5.98 -6.25
C ASP A 67 -13.86 4.71 -5.46
N LYS A 68 -12.89 3.99 -4.88
CA LYS A 68 -13.13 2.76 -4.12
C LYS A 68 -13.03 3.01 -2.62
N ASN A 69 -13.96 2.46 -1.85
CA ASN A 69 -13.78 2.40 -0.40
C ASN A 69 -12.75 1.31 -0.10
N VAL A 70 -11.81 1.61 0.78
CA VAL A 70 -10.70 0.72 1.11
C VAL A 70 -10.41 0.68 2.60
N SER A 71 -9.95 -0.49 3.07
CA SER A 71 -9.24 -0.60 4.34
C SER A 71 -7.75 -0.81 4.04
N VAL A 72 -6.87 -0.13 4.77
CA VAL A 72 -5.42 -0.18 4.56
C VAL A 72 -4.74 -0.51 5.87
N ASN A 73 -3.91 -1.56 5.86
CA ASN A 73 -2.91 -1.80 6.90
C ASN A 73 -1.56 -1.30 6.39
N TYR A 74 -0.84 -0.54 7.20
CA TYR A 74 0.41 0.10 6.80
C TYR A 74 1.43 0.19 7.93
N LYS A 75 2.68 0.51 7.58
CA LYS A 75 3.74 0.85 8.53
C LYS A 75 4.19 2.29 8.28
N GLY A 76 4.42 3.01 9.38
CA GLY A 76 4.89 4.40 9.34
C GLY A 76 6.27 4.52 8.68
N SER A 77 6.40 5.30 7.61
CA SER A 77 7.67 5.63 6.92
C SER A 77 7.86 7.13 6.69
N GLY A 78 6.89 7.98 7.07
CA GLY A 78 7.01 9.43 6.99
C GLY A 78 6.07 10.00 5.92
N ALA A 79 6.63 10.60 4.86
CA ALA A 79 5.82 11.30 3.85
C ALA A 79 4.93 10.35 3.02
N VAL A 80 5.40 9.13 2.77
CA VAL A 80 4.67 8.07 2.07
C VAL A 80 4.78 6.82 2.93
N GLU A 81 3.66 6.29 3.35
CA GLU A 81 3.55 5.14 4.24
C GLU A 81 3.74 3.81 3.49
N ASP A 82 4.19 2.76 4.16
CA ASP A 82 4.44 1.46 3.50
C ASP A 82 3.22 0.54 3.67
N LEU A 83 2.67 0.05 2.55
CA LEU A 83 1.56 -0.89 2.55
C LEU A 83 1.96 -2.23 3.16
N VAL A 84 1.06 -2.76 3.98
CA VAL A 84 1.09 -4.15 4.46
C VAL A 84 -0.01 -4.96 3.76
N SER A 85 -1.23 -4.44 3.72
CA SER A 85 -2.33 -5.04 2.97
C SER A 85 -3.38 -4.01 2.56
N LEU A 86 -4.13 -4.35 1.50
CA LEU A 86 -5.22 -3.56 0.97
C LEU A 86 -6.49 -4.42 0.89
N GLU A 87 -7.59 -3.90 1.43
CA GLU A 87 -8.92 -4.46 1.24
C GLU A 87 -9.74 -3.48 0.40
N VAL A 88 -10.36 -3.97 -0.66
CA VAL A 88 -11.27 -3.21 -1.53
C VAL A 88 -12.70 -3.65 -1.24
N HIS A 89 -13.61 -2.68 -1.06
CA HIS A 89 -15.05 -2.89 -0.78
C HIS A 89 -15.92 -2.64 -2.01
#